data_AF-A0A364LMT6-F1
#
_entry.id   AF-A0A364LMT6-F1
#
_cell.length_a   1.000
_cell.length_b   1.000
_cell.length_c   1.000
_cell.angle_alpha   90.00
_cell.angle_beta   90.00
_cell.angle_gamma   90.00
#
_symmetry.space_group_name_H-M   'P 1'
#
loop_
_entity.id
_entity.type
_entity.pdbx_description
1 polymer ?
#
loop_
_entity_poly.entity_id
_entity_poly.type
_entity_poly.pdbx_seq_one_letter_code
_entity_poly.pdbx_strand_id
1 'polypeptide(L)'
;MTILYRIAVLLSIIFSMTSHAADSRKQVFHRSFWNPMYHGERLNYCSLDGKKCGLELATVYCRMMGYKRADQAIKDNNIGLTNYLVTTMRCKGWQCNGFKTIRCVGDISHTPAQPYHYRYRRFVVPRYNNYRVAWCYDGEKGCGRRAAYSFCRRMGYLNVKKYQIEKCVKATKAIGNQKLCFGPTCSAFAEINCYR
;
A
#
# COMPACT_ATOMS: atom_id res chain seq x y z
N MET A 1 46.80 -45.30 -11.64
CA MET A 1 45.68 -44.59 -12.30
C MET A 1 44.37 -44.59 -11.51
N THR A 2 44.07 -45.62 -10.71
CA THR A 2 42.80 -45.73 -9.95
C THR A 2 42.70 -44.83 -8.71
N ILE A 3 43.82 -44.55 -8.04
CA ILE A 3 43.85 -43.69 -6.83
C ILE A 3 43.62 -42.21 -7.17
N LEU A 4 44.27 -41.72 -8.23
CA LEU A 4 44.09 -40.36 -8.74
C LEU A 4 42.65 -40.09 -9.20
N TYR A 5 42.00 -41.08 -9.81
CA TYR A 5 40.59 -40.98 -10.20
C TYR A 5 39.65 -40.89 -8.99
N ARG A 6 39.92 -41.68 -7.94
CA ARG A 6 39.12 -41.62 -6.69
C ARG A 6 39.27 -40.30 -5.95
N ILE A 7 40.47 -39.71 -5.94
CA ILE A 7 40.73 -38.39 -5.35
C ILE A 7 40.01 -37.29 -6.16
N ALA A 8 40.02 -37.38 -7.49
CA ALA A 8 39.32 -36.44 -8.37
C ALA A 8 37.79 -36.50 -8.19
N VAL A 9 37.22 -37.69 -8.00
CA VAL A 9 35.78 -37.87 -7.72
C VAL A 9 35.39 -37.37 -6.32
N LEU A 10 36.25 -37.54 -5.32
CA LEU A 10 36.00 -36.99 -3.97
C LEU A 10 36.05 -35.45 -3.97
N LEU A 11 36.98 -34.84 -4.70
CA LEU A 11 37.08 -33.38 -4.83
C LEU A 11 35.88 -32.77 -5.55
N SER A 12 35.33 -33.42 -6.57
CA SER A 12 34.15 -32.93 -7.29
C SER A 12 32.86 -33.01 -6.46
N ILE A 13 32.74 -34.00 -5.57
CA ILE A 13 31.62 -34.11 -4.63
C ILE A 13 31.69 -33.02 -3.55
N ILE A 14 32.87 -32.70 -3.04
CA ILE A 14 33.07 -31.64 -2.03
C ILE A 14 32.78 -30.24 -2.62
N PHE A 15 33.12 -30.01 -3.89
CA PHE A 15 32.84 -28.73 -4.56
C PHE A 15 31.34 -28.49 -4.84
N SER A 16 30.55 -29.57 -4.86
CA SER A 16 29.09 -29.51 -5.10
C SER A 16 28.28 -29.14 -3.85
N MET A 17 28.90 -29.13 -2.65
CA MET A 17 28.25 -28.77 -1.39
C MET A 17 28.49 -27.33 -0.94
N THR A 18 28.74 -26.42 -1.89
CA THR A 18 28.73 -24.98 -1.60
C THR A 18 27.31 -24.55 -1.26
N SER A 19 27.08 -24.53 0.05
CA SER A 19 25.93 -24.01 0.76
C SER A 19 25.25 -22.87 0.00
N HIS A 20 24.03 -23.12 -0.48
CA HIS A 20 23.10 -22.04 -0.78
C HIS A 20 22.69 -21.44 0.57
N ALA A 21 23.52 -20.56 1.12
CA ALA A 21 23.08 -19.66 2.15
C ALA A 21 21.95 -18.83 1.53
N ALA A 22 20.71 -19.21 1.84
CA ALA A 22 19.54 -18.42 1.49
C ALA A 22 19.70 -17.07 2.18
N ASP A 23 20.18 -16.10 1.40
CA ASP A 23 20.32 -14.72 1.81
C ASP A 23 18.95 -14.24 2.29
N SER A 24 18.77 -14.17 3.60
CA SER A 24 17.62 -13.56 4.25
C SER A 24 17.70 -12.04 4.07
N ARG A 25 17.77 -11.59 2.82
CA ARG A 25 17.67 -10.19 2.45
C ARG A 25 16.33 -9.73 2.99
N LYS A 26 16.35 -8.94 4.07
CA LYS A 26 15.15 -8.28 4.62
C LYS A 26 14.44 -7.65 3.43
N GLN A 27 13.30 -8.24 3.04
CA GLN A 27 12.58 -7.74 1.90
C GLN A 27 12.04 -6.36 2.29
N VAL A 28 12.65 -5.33 1.72
CA VAL A 28 12.23 -3.96 1.89
C VAL A 28 11.08 -3.72 0.93
N PHE A 29 9.95 -3.21 1.44
CA PHE A 29 8.82 -2.82 0.61
C PHE A 29 8.55 -1.33 0.74
N HIS A 30 8.04 -0.75 -0.35
CA HIS A 30 7.78 0.68 -0.44
C HIS A 30 6.27 0.92 -0.62
N ARG A 31 5.75 2.01 -0.03
CA ARG A 31 4.43 2.55 -0.33
C ARG A 31 4.50 4.05 -0.54
N SER A 32 3.97 4.52 -1.67
CA SER A 32 3.83 5.95 -1.94
C SER A 32 2.44 6.45 -1.53
N PHE A 33 2.43 7.54 -0.77
CA PHE A 33 1.25 8.31 -0.41
C PHE A 33 1.24 9.58 -1.26
N TRP A 34 0.27 9.69 -2.15
CA TRP A 34 0.04 10.87 -2.98
C TRP A 34 -0.88 11.83 -2.25
N ASN A 35 -0.53 13.11 -2.23
CA ASN A 35 -1.26 14.17 -1.55
C ASN A 35 -1.67 13.74 -0.12
N PRO A 36 -0.70 13.29 0.72
CA PRO A 36 -1.00 12.72 2.03
C PRO A 36 -1.81 13.70 2.88
N MET A 37 -2.75 13.14 3.63
CA MET A 37 -3.72 13.88 4.43
C MET A 37 -3.50 13.59 5.92
N TYR A 38 -3.79 14.58 6.76
CA TYR A 38 -3.80 14.46 8.22
C TYR A 38 -5.03 15.17 8.78
N HIS A 39 -5.85 14.48 9.57
CA HIS A 39 -7.16 14.95 10.03
C HIS A 39 -8.05 15.55 8.92
N GLY A 40 -8.06 14.91 7.74
CA GLY A 40 -8.95 15.31 6.64
C GLY A 40 -8.47 16.46 5.76
N GLU A 41 -7.30 17.06 6.04
CA GLU A 41 -6.68 18.09 5.18
C GLU A 41 -5.28 17.69 4.71
N ARG A 42 -4.72 18.40 3.72
CA ARG A 42 -3.37 18.13 3.18
C ARG A 42 -2.34 18.27 4.29
N LEU A 43 -1.43 17.31 4.41
CA LEU A 43 -0.33 17.38 5.37
C LEU A 43 0.64 18.51 4.98
N ASN A 44 0.96 19.39 5.92
CA ASN A 44 1.94 20.46 5.75
C ASN A 44 3.34 19.88 5.55
N TYR A 45 4.13 20.52 4.68
CA TYR A 45 5.51 20.09 4.38
C TYR A 45 6.48 20.20 5.56
N CYS A 46 6.19 21.10 6.50
CA CYS A 46 7.01 21.38 7.68
C CYS A 46 6.21 21.21 8.98
N SER A 47 6.91 21.01 10.09
CA SER A 47 6.38 21.12 11.44
C SER A 47 5.92 22.56 11.72
N LEU A 48 5.13 22.72 12.78
CA LEU A 48 4.58 24.01 13.17
C LEU A 48 5.66 25.09 13.39
N ASP A 49 6.77 24.72 14.01
CA ASP A 49 7.93 25.58 14.27
C ASP A 49 8.89 25.71 13.08
N GLY A 50 8.59 25.07 11.95
CA GLY A 50 9.44 25.08 10.76
C GLY A 50 10.75 24.29 10.88
N LYS A 51 11.06 23.69 12.03
CA LYS A 51 12.36 23.04 12.27
C LYS A 51 12.50 21.71 11.54
N LYS A 52 11.39 20.99 11.33
CA LYS A 52 11.37 19.68 10.66
C LYS A 52 10.58 19.77 9.38
N CYS A 53 11.25 19.65 8.25
CA CYS A 53 10.63 19.71 6.94
C CYS A 53 11.00 18.49 6.10
N GLY A 54 10.22 18.23 5.05
CA GLY A 54 10.59 17.24 4.04
C GLY A 54 10.72 15.83 4.62
N LEU A 55 11.88 15.21 4.40
CA LEU A 55 12.10 13.79 4.71
C LEU A 55 11.99 13.47 6.21
N GLU A 56 12.37 14.40 7.09
CA GLU A 56 12.30 14.18 8.54
C GLU A 56 10.84 14.12 9.01
N LEU A 57 10.03 15.10 8.62
CA LEU A 57 8.61 15.11 8.94
C LEU A 57 7.86 13.96 8.23
N ALA A 58 8.22 13.69 6.98
CA ALA A 58 7.69 12.54 6.23
C ALA A 58 8.01 11.21 6.94
N THR A 59 9.18 11.09 7.59
CA THR A 59 9.54 9.93 8.38
C THR A 59 8.65 9.78 9.62
N VAL A 60 8.32 10.87 10.31
CA VAL A 60 7.35 10.84 11.41
C VAL A 60 5.99 10.38 10.91
N TYR A 61 5.51 10.94 9.80
CA TYR A 61 4.27 10.50 9.16
C TYR A 61 4.31 9.00 8.80
N CYS A 62 5.38 8.52 8.17
CA CYS A 62 5.54 7.11 7.82
C CYS A 62 5.50 6.20 9.06
N ARG A 63 6.15 6.60 10.17
CA ARG A 63 6.10 5.86 11.44
C ARG A 63 4.69 5.77 12.00
N MET A 64 3.93 6.87 11.96
CA MET A 64 2.51 6.87 12.35
C MET A 64 1.66 5.95 11.45
N MET A 65 2.03 5.80 10.17
CA MET A 65 1.38 4.88 9.23
C MET A 65 1.87 3.43 9.36
N GLY A 66 2.76 3.11 10.31
CA GLY A 66 3.27 1.76 10.56
C GLY A 66 4.47 1.35 9.70
N TYR A 67 5.18 2.31 9.11
CA TYR A 67 6.40 2.10 8.34
C TYR A 67 7.64 2.48 9.15
N LYS A 68 8.82 2.05 8.72
CA LYS A 68 10.07 2.33 9.43
C LYS A 68 10.49 3.80 9.29
N ARG A 69 10.42 4.32 8.07
CA ARG A 69 10.82 5.69 7.71
C ARG A 69 10.31 6.09 6.34
N ALA A 70 10.52 7.35 5.96
CA ALA A 70 10.45 7.79 4.58
C ALA A 70 11.80 7.59 3.88
N ASP A 71 11.77 7.40 2.56
CA ASP A 71 12.94 7.51 1.68
C ASP A 71 12.73 8.50 0.53
N GLN A 72 11.54 9.09 0.42
CA GLN A 72 11.24 10.16 -0.50
C GLN A 72 10.21 11.12 0.10
N ALA A 73 10.41 12.41 -0.13
CA ALA A 73 9.49 13.47 0.25
C ALA A 73 9.51 14.57 -0.82
N ILE A 74 8.43 14.67 -1.61
CA ILE A 74 8.30 15.68 -2.67
C ILE A 74 7.36 16.77 -2.18
N LYS A 75 7.82 18.03 -2.26
CA LYS A 75 7.06 19.21 -1.88
C LYS A 75 6.00 19.56 -2.93
N ASP A 76 4.85 20.01 -2.47
CA ASP A 76 3.80 20.67 -3.24
C ASP A 76 3.70 22.11 -2.75
N ASN A 77 4.01 23.08 -3.62
CA ASN A 77 4.09 24.47 -3.21
C ASN A 77 2.71 25.14 -3.27
N ASN A 78 2.48 26.07 -2.35
CA ASN A 78 1.39 27.04 -2.42
C ASN A 78 -0.03 26.43 -2.58
N ILE A 79 -0.31 25.36 -1.84
CA ILE A 79 -1.59 24.64 -1.92
C ILE A 79 -2.69 25.23 -1.03
N GLY A 80 -2.41 26.34 -0.34
CA GLY A 80 -3.41 27.17 0.33
C GLY A 80 -3.82 26.69 1.72
N LEU A 81 -4.15 25.41 1.87
CA LEU A 81 -4.69 24.86 3.11
C LEU A 81 -4.00 23.55 3.48
N THR A 82 -3.35 23.53 4.64
CA THR A 82 -2.68 22.33 5.18
C THR A 82 -2.80 22.21 6.69
N ASN A 83 -2.71 20.97 7.19
CA ASN A 83 -2.62 20.65 8.60
C ASN A 83 -1.18 20.31 9.00
N TYR A 84 -0.73 20.83 10.13
CA TYR A 84 0.53 20.42 10.73
C TYR A 84 0.40 19.04 11.36
N LEU A 85 1.46 18.23 11.25
CA LEU A 85 1.49 16.89 11.85
C LEU A 85 1.43 16.99 13.38
N VAL A 86 0.75 16.04 14.04
CA VAL A 86 0.63 15.93 15.52
C VAL A 86 0.05 17.16 16.24
N THR A 87 -0.70 18.01 15.54
CA THR A 87 -1.42 19.14 16.14
C THR A 87 -2.75 19.37 15.43
N THR A 88 -3.62 20.19 16.03
CA THR A 88 -4.87 20.67 15.44
C THR A 88 -4.69 21.96 14.63
N MET A 89 -3.49 22.55 14.68
CA MET A 89 -3.17 23.80 13.98
C MET A 89 -3.08 23.60 12.47
N ARG A 90 -3.49 24.64 11.74
CA ARG A 90 -3.55 24.65 10.28
C ARG A 90 -2.76 25.82 9.72
N CYS A 91 -2.19 25.64 8.54
CA CYS A 91 -1.68 26.72 7.72
C CYS A 91 -2.77 27.12 6.72
N LYS A 92 -3.07 28.42 6.66
CA LYS A 92 -4.00 29.01 5.69
C LYS A 92 -3.29 30.13 4.92
N GLY A 93 -3.40 30.11 3.60
CA GLY A 93 -2.85 31.11 2.71
C GLY A 93 -1.92 30.53 1.65
N TRP A 94 -1.60 31.34 0.65
CA TRP A 94 -0.80 30.94 -0.52
C TRP A 94 0.61 30.47 -0.17
N GLN A 95 1.16 30.87 0.97
CA GLN A 95 2.48 30.43 1.46
C GLN A 95 2.49 28.97 1.97
N CYS A 96 1.31 28.36 2.15
CA CYS A 96 1.18 27.04 2.73
C CYS A 96 1.56 25.94 1.74
N ASN A 97 2.53 25.14 2.15
CA ASN A 97 3.06 24.04 1.35
C ASN A 97 2.63 22.71 1.95
N GLY A 98 2.45 21.71 1.10
CA GLY A 98 2.21 20.33 1.53
C GLY A 98 3.19 19.36 0.90
N PHE A 99 2.96 18.08 1.15
CA PHE A 99 3.63 17.03 0.39
C PHE A 99 2.81 16.70 -0.86
N LYS A 100 3.49 16.59 -2.01
CA LYS A 100 2.96 15.98 -3.24
C LYS A 100 3.00 14.47 -3.12
N THR A 101 4.12 13.95 -2.63
CA THR A 101 4.33 12.51 -2.45
C THR A 101 5.24 12.25 -1.26
N ILE A 102 4.89 11.26 -0.44
CA ILE A 102 5.79 10.63 0.54
C ILE A 102 5.93 9.15 0.16
N ARG A 103 7.16 8.65 0.05
CA ARG A 103 7.41 7.21 -0.07
C ARG A 103 7.91 6.68 1.27
N CYS A 104 7.15 5.74 1.82
CA CYS A 104 7.46 5.07 3.07
C CYS A 104 8.10 3.72 2.81
N VAL A 105 9.08 3.38 3.64
CA VAL A 105 9.84 2.13 3.62
C VAL A 105 9.44 1.28 4.81
N GLY A 106 9.09 0.03 4.57
CA GLY A 106 8.87 -0.98 5.61
C GLY A 106 9.80 -2.17 5.41
N ASP A 107 10.17 -2.81 6.51
CA ASP A 107 10.86 -4.09 6.49
C ASP A 107 9.80 -5.19 6.66
N ILE A 108 9.86 -6.24 5.85
CA ILE A 108 9.11 -7.47 6.14
C ILE A 108 9.90 -8.19 7.24
N SER A 109 9.60 -7.87 8.50
CA SER A 109 10.28 -8.38 9.71
C SER A 109 9.94 -9.84 10.04
N HIS A 110 9.32 -10.55 9.11
CA HIS A 110 8.86 -11.91 9.36
C HIS A 110 9.52 -12.77 8.30
N THR A 111 10.25 -13.82 8.72
CA THR A 111 10.06 -15.13 8.08
C THR A 111 8.55 -15.23 7.85
N PRO A 112 8.07 -15.23 6.59
CA PRO A 112 6.65 -15.01 6.31
C PRO A 112 5.90 -15.93 7.24
N ALA A 113 5.04 -15.33 8.08
CA ALA A 113 4.34 -16.10 9.08
C ALA A 113 3.69 -17.25 8.33
N GLN A 114 3.95 -18.49 8.76
CA GLN A 114 3.54 -19.69 8.04
C GLN A 114 2.14 -19.48 7.45
N PRO A 115 1.84 -19.97 6.24
CA PRO A 115 0.67 -19.56 5.46
C PRO A 115 -0.60 -19.31 6.29
N TYR A 116 -0.88 -20.11 7.33
CA TYR A 116 -1.99 -19.94 8.28
C TYR A 116 -2.08 -18.61 9.05
N HIS A 117 -1.02 -17.80 9.15
CA HIS A 117 -1.02 -16.47 9.74
C HIS A 117 -1.47 -15.37 8.78
N TYR A 118 -2.00 -15.74 7.60
CA TYR A 118 -2.67 -14.79 6.71
C TYR A 118 -3.66 -13.96 7.56
N ARG A 119 -3.45 -12.64 7.66
CA ARG A 119 -4.46 -11.75 8.23
C ARG A 119 -5.57 -11.65 7.19
N TYR A 120 -6.47 -12.63 7.20
CA TYR A 120 -7.70 -12.59 6.41
C TYR A 120 -8.53 -11.42 6.90
N ARG A 121 -9.00 -10.59 5.96
CA ARG A 121 -10.02 -9.61 6.29
C ARG A 121 -11.14 -9.65 5.27
N ARG A 122 -12.34 -9.90 5.80
CA ARG A 122 -13.60 -9.77 5.10
C ARG A 122 -14.07 -8.34 5.18
N PHE A 123 -14.23 -7.71 4.03
CA PHE A 123 -14.86 -6.41 3.88
C PHE A 123 -16.29 -6.63 3.38
N VAL A 124 -17.26 -6.48 4.27
CA VAL A 124 -18.68 -6.52 3.95
C VAL A 124 -19.10 -5.16 3.42
N VAL A 125 -19.82 -5.14 2.29
CA VAL A 125 -20.23 -3.92 1.58
C VAL A 125 -19.03 -2.96 1.42
N PRO A 126 -17.94 -3.40 0.75
CA PRO A 126 -16.68 -2.68 0.72
C PRO A 126 -16.86 -1.27 0.12
N ARG A 127 -16.33 -0.29 0.85
CA ARG A 127 -16.34 1.12 0.46
C ARG A 127 -14.91 1.61 0.33
N TYR A 128 -14.69 2.47 -0.66
CA TYR A 128 -13.45 3.21 -0.81
C TYR A 128 -13.78 4.70 -0.73
N ASN A 129 -13.20 5.39 0.26
CA ASN A 129 -13.67 6.68 0.73
C ASN A 129 -15.16 6.58 1.14
N ASN A 130 -16.04 7.42 0.58
CA ASN A 130 -17.46 7.47 0.95
C ASN A 130 -18.38 6.61 0.04
N TYR A 131 -17.83 6.00 -1.02
CA TYR A 131 -18.63 5.28 -2.02
C TYR A 131 -18.43 3.77 -1.96
N ARG A 132 -19.51 3.03 -2.23
CA ARG A 132 -19.45 1.58 -2.41
C ARG A 132 -18.70 1.25 -3.69
N VAL A 133 -17.79 0.29 -3.62
CA VAL A 133 -16.93 -0.07 -4.75
C VAL A 133 -17.76 -0.74 -5.84
N ALA A 134 -17.70 -0.20 -7.05
CA ALA A 134 -18.36 -0.78 -8.22
C ALA A 134 -17.75 -2.13 -8.59
N TRP A 135 -18.57 -3.04 -9.14
CA TRP A 135 -18.14 -4.37 -9.56
C TRP A 135 -17.03 -4.34 -10.62
N CYS A 136 -17.08 -3.35 -11.52
CA CYS A 136 -16.12 -3.16 -12.61
C CYS A 136 -15.04 -2.14 -12.26
N TYR A 137 -13.82 -2.38 -12.73
CA TYR A 137 -12.65 -1.58 -12.37
C TYR A 137 -12.78 -0.13 -12.84
N ASP A 138 -13.26 0.08 -14.06
CA ASP A 138 -13.50 1.40 -14.68
C ASP A 138 -14.99 1.72 -14.88
N GLY A 139 -15.87 0.88 -14.34
CA GLY A 139 -17.33 0.96 -14.48
C GLY A 139 -17.91 0.00 -15.52
N GLU A 140 -17.12 -0.52 -16.46
CA GLU A 140 -17.60 -1.39 -17.54
C GLU A 140 -16.72 -2.62 -17.76
N LYS A 141 -15.40 -2.46 -17.68
CA LYS A 141 -14.39 -3.49 -17.92
C LYS A 141 -13.65 -3.84 -16.63
N GLY A 142 -12.96 -4.98 -16.68
CA GLY A 142 -12.13 -5.45 -15.58
C GLY A 142 -12.93 -5.77 -14.31
N CYS A 143 -14.07 -6.44 -14.48
CA CYS A 143 -15.00 -6.71 -13.39
C CYS A 143 -14.58 -7.87 -12.49
N GLY A 144 -15.09 -7.86 -11.26
CA GLY A 144 -14.79 -8.89 -10.26
C GLY A 144 -13.34 -8.80 -9.77
N ARG A 145 -12.50 -9.78 -10.16
CA ARG A 145 -11.16 -9.96 -9.57
C ARG A 145 -10.27 -8.71 -9.67
N ARG A 146 -10.24 -8.03 -10.81
CA ARG A 146 -9.35 -6.87 -11.03
C ARG A 146 -9.75 -5.70 -10.13
N ALA A 147 -11.04 -5.38 -10.06
CA ALA A 147 -11.55 -4.36 -9.15
C ALA A 147 -11.33 -4.74 -7.67
N ALA A 148 -11.62 -5.99 -7.29
CA ALA A 148 -11.42 -6.49 -5.93
C ALA A 148 -9.95 -6.50 -5.51
N TYR A 149 -9.04 -6.90 -6.41
CA TYR A 149 -7.60 -6.84 -6.20
C TYR A 149 -7.13 -5.39 -5.99
N SER A 150 -7.57 -4.45 -6.83
CA SER A 150 -7.24 -3.03 -6.66
C SER A 150 -7.70 -2.50 -5.30
N PHE A 151 -8.90 -2.90 -4.86
CA PHE A 151 -9.40 -2.58 -3.52
C PHE A 151 -8.49 -3.15 -2.43
N CYS A 152 -8.19 -4.45 -2.45
CA CYS A 152 -7.31 -5.07 -1.45
C CYS A 152 -5.93 -4.40 -1.39
N ARG A 153 -5.32 -4.07 -2.53
CA ARG A 153 -4.03 -3.37 -2.60
C ARG A 153 -4.10 -1.99 -1.95
N ARG A 154 -5.18 -1.22 -2.19
CA ARG A 154 -5.39 0.10 -1.56
C ARG A 154 -5.61 -0.01 -0.05
N MET A 155 -6.25 -1.08 0.41
CA MET A 155 -6.44 -1.42 1.83
C MET A 155 -5.19 -2.01 2.50
N GLY A 156 -4.09 -2.20 1.77
CA GLY A 156 -2.81 -2.68 2.31
C GLY A 156 -2.62 -4.19 2.34
N TYR A 157 -3.47 -4.94 1.65
CA TYR A 157 -3.38 -6.40 1.50
C TYR A 157 -2.62 -6.79 0.24
N LEU A 158 -2.06 -8.00 0.21
CA LEU A 158 -1.27 -8.43 -0.94
C LEU A 158 -2.14 -8.87 -2.11
N ASN A 159 -3.27 -9.52 -1.83
CA ASN A 159 -4.11 -10.12 -2.86
C ASN A 159 -5.57 -10.33 -2.39
N VAL A 160 -6.42 -10.78 -3.31
CA VAL A 160 -7.84 -11.11 -3.06
C VAL A 160 -8.03 -12.63 -3.02
N LYS A 161 -8.72 -13.12 -1.98
CA LYS A 161 -9.04 -14.55 -1.82
C LYS A 161 -10.39 -14.90 -2.42
N LYS A 162 -11.42 -14.09 -2.11
CA LYS A 162 -12.82 -14.28 -2.53
C LYS A 162 -13.49 -12.92 -2.68
N TYR A 163 -14.52 -12.85 -3.51
CA TYR A 163 -15.34 -11.65 -3.69
C TYR A 163 -16.71 -12.06 -4.24
N GLN A 164 -17.74 -11.28 -3.92
CA GLN A 164 -19.12 -11.55 -4.35
C GLN A 164 -19.76 -10.28 -4.91
N ILE A 165 -20.52 -10.43 -5.99
CA ILE A 165 -21.29 -9.35 -6.60
C ILE A 165 -22.62 -9.13 -5.87
N GLU A 166 -23.03 -7.88 -5.75
CA GLU A 166 -24.40 -7.47 -5.47
C GLU A 166 -24.90 -6.63 -6.64
N LYS A 167 -26.02 -7.03 -7.24
CA LYS A 167 -26.67 -6.31 -8.34
C LYS A 167 -27.70 -5.33 -7.78
N CYS A 168 -28.19 -4.42 -8.62
CA CYS A 168 -29.29 -3.50 -8.28
C CYS A 168 -29.00 -2.56 -7.11
N VAL A 169 -27.79 -2.00 -7.08
CA VAL A 169 -27.34 -1.09 -6.02
C VAL A 169 -27.53 0.36 -6.45
N LYS A 170 -28.11 1.21 -5.59
CA LYS A 170 -28.46 2.60 -5.94
C LYS A 170 -27.30 3.48 -6.44
N ALA A 171 -26.11 3.33 -5.85
CA ALA A 171 -24.95 4.14 -6.20
C ALA A 171 -23.63 3.40 -5.96
N THR A 172 -22.71 3.47 -6.92
CA THR A 172 -21.37 2.89 -6.81
C THR A 172 -20.32 3.79 -7.46
N LYS A 173 -19.05 3.54 -7.12
CA LYS A 173 -17.91 4.24 -7.71
C LYS A 173 -16.84 3.26 -8.17
N ALA A 174 -16.42 3.39 -9.42
CA ALA A 174 -15.36 2.60 -10.03
C ALA A 174 -14.00 2.94 -9.41
N ILE A 175 -13.23 1.92 -9.05
CA ILE A 175 -11.99 2.08 -8.28
C ILE A 175 -10.78 2.50 -9.13
N GLY A 176 -10.86 2.30 -10.44
CA GLY A 176 -9.80 2.59 -11.41
C GLY A 176 -9.83 4.04 -11.89
N ASN A 177 -11.00 4.52 -12.33
CA ASN A 177 -11.17 5.83 -12.95
C ASN A 177 -12.13 6.75 -12.20
N GLN A 178 -12.63 6.35 -11.03
CA GLN A 178 -13.54 7.15 -10.21
C GLN A 178 -14.93 7.42 -10.85
N LYS A 179 -15.30 6.75 -11.95
CA LYS A 179 -16.61 6.87 -12.60
C LYS A 179 -17.73 6.49 -11.63
N LEU A 180 -18.76 7.33 -11.54
CA LEU A 180 -19.95 7.09 -10.72
C LEU A 180 -21.01 6.35 -11.53
N CYS A 181 -21.75 5.47 -10.85
CA CYS A 181 -22.92 4.82 -11.38
C CYS A 181 -24.08 5.08 -10.42
N PHE A 182 -25.23 5.48 -10.97
CA PHE A 182 -26.47 5.70 -10.23
C PHE A 182 -27.62 4.93 -10.86
N GLY A 183 -28.50 4.38 -10.03
CA GLY A 183 -29.70 3.66 -10.48
C GLY A 183 -29.60 2.13 -10.34
N PRO A 184 -30.69 1.42 -10.67
CA PRO A 184 -30.84 -0.02 -10.43
C PRO A 184 -29.97 -0.89 -11.34
N THR A 185 -29.30 -0.32 -12.35
CA THR A 185 -28.40 -1.08 -13.22
C THR A 185 -27.01 -1.26 -12.61
N CYS A 186 -26.68 -0.51 -11.56
CA CYS A 186 -25.35 -0.55 -10.97
C CYS A 186 -25.13 -1.81 -10.13
N SER A 187 -23.95 -2.38 -10.28
CA SER A 187 -23.49 -3.53 -9.48
C SER A 187 -22.30 -3.14 -8.62
N ALA A 188 -22.27 -3.68 -7.41
CA ALA A 188 -21.23 -3.47 -6.43
C ALA A 188 -20.68 -4.80 -5.92
N PHE A 189 -19.68 -4.75 -5.05
CA PHE A 189 -19.32 -5.90 -4.25
C PHE A 189 -20.24 -6.03 -3.02
N ALA A 190 -20.78 -7.21 -2.78
CA ALA A 190 -21.38 -7.62 -1.50
C ALA A 190 -20.27 -7.85 -0.46
N GLU A 191 -19.19 -8.50 -0.87
CA GLU A 191 -18.01 -8.72 -0.04
C GLU A 191 -16.72 -8.79 -0.87
N ILE A 192 -15.60 -8.42 -0.22
CA ILE A 192 -14.26 -8.71 -0.69
C ILE A 192 -13.43 -9.25 0.48
N ASN A 193 -12.83 -10.40 0.26
CA ASN A 193 -11.98 -11.08 1.22
C ASN A 193 -10.52 -10.90 0.79
N CYS A 194 -9.79 -10.09 1.54
CA CYS A 194 -8.39 -9.79 1.27
C CYS A 194 -7.48 -10.62 2.17
N TYR A 195 -6.27 -10.93 1.67
CA TYR A 195 -5.24 -11.58 2.48
C TYR A 195 -3.89 -10.92 2.25
N ARG A 196 -3.07 -10.95 3.30
CA ARG A 196 -1.69 -10.49 3.30
C ARG A 196 -0.77 -11.69 3.23
#